data_AF-A0A975DEA9-F1
#
_entry.id   AF-A0A975DEA9-F1
#
_cell.length_a   1.000
_cell.length_b   1.000
_cell.length_c   1.000
_cell.angle_alpha   90.00
_cell.angle_beta   90.00
_cell.angle_gamma   90.00
#
_symmetry.space_group_name_H-M   'P 1'
#
loop_
_entity.id
_entity.type
_entity.pdbx_description
1 polymer ?
#
loop_
_entity_poly.entity_id
_entity_poly.type
_entity_poly.pdbx_seq_one_letter_code
_entity_poly.pdbx_strand_id
1 'polypeptide(L)'
;MKSSFKLSLLAVLTSSLMACGGSSSDSNDGQSLVDAESKAAFSLGVSDAPVDEAESVFIEIDSISLIDTAEGSENTTTIDTFTNEQDEVVQTIKVDLLSYQGTQQLKIIDESQGVELTPGEYELELNVVDAGSYVLLDNDATEHPIKVPSSRLRLGAFAVVETAVQVGDTPAYTVEFDLRKSLVQRGNANNNNGYIIKPNGVRVVSLYGGIEGTVSAGLTNLGQCTVYLYDETATEYGDLFDPEDPDFVAPADPITASIPLASTVVATDGSFAIGFIEQGSYQLALNCGTDVDDNIQYDGFAIPSSADGTTLDADVLTVEVTSQTTTTVSF
;
A
#
# COMPACT_ATOMS: atom_id res chain seq x y z
N MET A 1 -53.81 -10.60 56.76
CA MET A 1 -53.24 -11.65 55.90
C MET A 1 -51.75 -11.69 56.12
N LYS A 2 -51.25 -12.86 56.50
CA LYS A 2 -49.83 -13.17 56.73
C LYS A 2 -49.21 -13.62 55.41
N SER A 3 -47.98 -13.21 55.13
CA SER A 3 -46.94 -14.15 54.72
C SER A 3 -45.57 -13.50 54.91
N SER A 4 -44.69 -14.26 55.52
CA SER A 4 -43.34 -13.97 55.97
C SER A 4 -42.51 -15.19 55.63
N PHE A 5 -41.30 -15.04 55.10
CA PHE A 5 -40.15 -15.97 55.09
C PHE A 5 -39.35 -15.78 53.79
N LYS A 6 -38.04 -16.02 53.70
CA LYS A 6 -36.89 -16.03 54.62
C LYS A 6 -35.65 -16.01 53.72
N LEU A 7 -34.61 -15.37 54.22
CA LEU A 7 -33.22 -15.39 53.74
C LEU A 7 -32.71 -16.83 53.58
N SER A 8 -32.04 -17.15 52.46
CA SER A 8 -31.16 -18.32 52.37
C SER A 8 -29.91 -17.99 51.57
N LEU A 9 -28.82 -17.84 52.31
CA LEU A 9 -27.43 -17.83 51.89
C LEU A 9 -27.05 -19.28 51.50
N LEU A 10 -26.45 -19.49 50.33
CA LEU A 10 -25.79 -20.76 50.01
C LEU A 10 -24.37 -20.49 49.53
N ALA A 11 -23.43 -20.86 50.39
CA ALA A 11 -22.00 -20.94 50.13
C ALA A 11 -21.65 -22.38 49.69
N VAL A 12 -20.84 -22.52 48.65
CA VAL A 12 -20.16 -23.77 48.23
C VAL A 12 -18.73 -23.34 47.86
N LEU A 13 -17.76 -23.42 48.77
CA LEU A 13 -16.91 -24.56 49.14
C LEU A 13 -16.03 -25.12 47.99
N THR A 14 -14.80 -24.60 47.96
CA THR A 14 -13.51 -25.10 47.49
C THR A 14 -13.38 -26.57 47.06
N SER A 15 -12.60 -26.80 46.00
CA SER A 15 -11.73 -27.98 45.87
C SER A 15 -10.47 -27.64 45.07
N SER A 16 -9.42 -27.28 45.80
CA SER A 16 -8.03 -27.28 45.38
C SER A 16 -7.54 -28.72 45.18
N LEU A 17 -7.09 -29.04 43.97
CA LEU A 17 -6.29 -30.25 43.70
C LEU A 17 -4.84 -29.84 43.50
N MET A 18 -4.10 -29.77 44.61
CA MET A 18 -2.65 -29.97 44.61
C MET A 18 -2.42 -31.48 44.50
N ALA A 19 -2.06 -31.96 43.31
CA ALA A 19 -1.49 -33.28 43.13
C ALA A 19 0.04 -33.15 43.17
N CYS A 20 0.60 -33.30 44.37
CA CYS A 20 2.01 -33.61 44.56
C CYS A 20 2.12 -35.14 44.61
N GLY A 21 2.69 -35.74 43.56
CA GLY A 21 2.94 -37.16 43.46
C GLY A 21 4.30 -37.39 42.83
N GLY A 22 5.32 -37.59 43.67
CA GLY A 22 6.64 -38.05 43.25
C GLY A 22 6.69 -39.58 43.20
N SER A 23 7.29 -40.14 42.14
CA SER A 23 7.95 -41.44 42.16
C SER A 23 8.82 -41.60 40.91
N SER A 24 10.12 -41.72 41.17
CA SER A 24 11.18 -42.47 40.49
C SER A 24 10.89 -43.29 39.21
N SER A 25 11.95 -43.30 38.39
CA SER A 25 12.45 -44.29 37.41
C SER A 25 11.89 -44.31 35.98
N ASP A 26 12.78 -43.91 35.07
CA ASP A 26 13.03 -44.42 33.70
C ASP A 26 11.86 -45.07 32.96
N SER A 27 11.40 -44.39 31.90
CA SER A 27 11.39 -44.92 30.52
C SER A 27 10.86 -43.87 29.56
N ASN A 28 11.54 -43.73 28.43
CA ASN A 28 11.20 -42.88 27.28
C ASN A 28 9.70 -42.84 26.96
N ASP A 29 9.12 -41.63 26.98
CA ASP A 29 8.15 -41.24 25.96
C ASP A 29 8.17 -39.71 25.84
N GLY A 30 8.95 -39.23 24.87
CA GLY A 30 8.99 -37.82 24.50
C GLY A 30 7.70 -37.47 23.77
N GLN A 31 6.62 -37.21 24.50
CA GLN A 31 5.49 -36.47 23.96
C GLN A 31 5.90 -35.01 23.86
N SER A 32 6.48 -34.69 22.69
CA SER A 32 6.61 -33.34 22.18
C SER A 32 5.25 -32.67 22.27
N LEU A 33 5.11 -31.69 23.16
CA LEU A 33 4.12 -30.65 22.99
C LEU A 33 4.51 -29.98 21.67
N VAL A 34 3.82 -30.34 20.60
CA VAL A 34 3.90 -29.59 19.36
C VAL A 34 3.40 -28.20 19.72
N ASP A 35 4.31 -27.23 19.77
CA ASP A 35 3.92 -25.82 19.79
C ASP A 35 2.94 -25.64 18.63
N ALA A 36 1.73 -25.17 18.93
CA ALA A 36 0.83 -24.74 17.87
C ALA A 36 1.55 -23.62 17.14
N GLU A 37 1.99 -23.87 15.91
CA GLU A 37 2.67 -22.85 15.13
C GLU A 37 1.78 -21.64 15.03
N SER A 38 2.33 -20.48 15.39
CA SER A 38 1.58 -19.24 15.36
C SER A 38 1.11 -18.95 13.93
N LYS A 39 -0.12 -18.46 13.79
CA LYS A 39 -0.74 -18.11 12.51
C LYS A 39 -1.18 -16.65 12.53
N ALA A 40 -0.95 -15.97 11.43
CA ALA A 40 -1.46 -14.64 11.15
C ALA A 40 -2.60 -14.74 10.13
N ALA A 41 -3.70 -14.03 10.40
CA ALA A 41 -4.77 -13.88 9.42
C ALA A 41 -4.29 -12.99 8.26
N PHE A 42 -4.76 -13.29 7.05
CA PHE A 42 -4.41 -12.53 5.86
C PHE A 42 -5.67 -11.95 5.21
N SER A 43 -5.60 -10.67 4.92
CA SER A 43 -6.57 -9.91 4.11
C SER A 43 -5.83 -8.90 3.26
N LEU A 44 -6.37 -8.57 2.11
CA LEU A 44 -5.67 -7.77 1.11
C LEU A 44 -6.59 -6.73 0.49
N GLY A 45 -6.10 -5.50 0.44
CA GLY A 45 -6.67 -4.41 -0.32
C GLY A 45 -5.87 -4.09 -1.58
N VAL A 46 -6.49 -3.36 -2.50
CA VAL A 46 -5.85 -2.76 -3.67
C VAL A 46 -6.12 -1.26 -3.65
N SER A 47 -5.05 -0.47 -3.83
CA SER A 47 -5.07 0.98 -3.88
C SER A 47 -4.07 1.49 -4.92
N ASP A 48 -4.16 2.79 -5.19
CA ASP A 48 -3.22 3.51 -6.05
C ASP A 48 -2.94 4.94 -5.56
N ALA A 49 -1.84 5.52 -6.04
CA ALA A 49 -1.56 6.94 -5.98
C ALA A 49 -2.10 7.64 -7.24
N PRO A 50 -2.68 8.85 -7.14
CA PRO A 50 -3.26 9.55 -8.28
C PRO A 50 -2.25 9.78 -9.42
N VAL A 51 -2.72 9.66 -10.67
CA VAL A 51 -1.93 9.90 -11.90
C VAL A 51 -2.61 10.93 -12.80
N ASP A 52 -1.83 11.69 -13.57
CA ASP A 52 -2.27 12.97 -14.16
C ASP A 52 -2.94 12.85 -15.55
N GLU A 53 -2.82 11.70 -16.23
CA GLU A 53 -3.20 11.54 -17.65
C GLU A 53 -4.23 10.45 -17.94
N ALA A 54 -4.70 9.73 -16.92
CA ALA A 54 -5.64 8.61 -17.09
C ALA A 54 -7.01 8.92 -16.45
N GLU A 55 -8.07 8.60 -17.18
CA GLU A 55 -9.45 8.67 -16.69
C GLU A 55 -9.80 7.41 -15.88
N SER A 56 -9.28 6.24 -16.28
CA SER A 56 -9.45 4.98 -15.56
C SER A 56 -8.30 4.03 -15.86
N VAL A 57 -7.92 3.21 -14.89
CA VAL A 57 -6.88 2.19 -15.06
C VAL A 57 -7.40 0.87 -14.50
N PHE A 58 -7.82 0.00 -15.40
CA PHE A 58 -8.37 -1.29 -15.05
C PHE A 58 -7.28 -2.36 -15.01
N ILE A 59 -7.23 -3.11 -13.91
CA ILE A 59 -6.42 -4.32 -13.75
C ILE A 59 -7.32 -5.49 -13.40
N GLU A 60 -7.20 -6.58 -14.16
CA GLU A 60 -7.87 -7.85 -13.84
C GLU A 60 -6.87 -8.85 -13.25
N ILE A 61 -7.17 -9.33 -12.04
CA ILE A 61 -6.36 -10.28 -11.29
C ILE A 61 -7.06 -11.65 -11.32
N ASP A 62 -6.32 -12.67 -11.75
CA ASP A 62 -6.78 -14.06 -11.82
C ASP A 62 -6.45 -14.84 -10.55
N SER A 63 -5.26 -14.62 -10.00
CA SER A 63 -4.82 -15.27 -8.77
C SER A 63 -3.66 -14.53 -8.12
N ILE A 64 -3.50 -14.75 -6.81
CA ILE A 64 -2.40 -14.22 -6.01
C ILE A 64 -1.60 -15.39 -5.45
N SER A 65 -0.28 -15.35 -5.57
CA SER A 65 0.62 -16.33 -4.96
C SER A 65 1.47 -15.66 -3.88
N LEU A 66 1.42 -16.22 -2.68
CA LEU A 66 2.21 -15.81 -1.53
C LEU A 66 3.32 -16.84 -1.33
N ILE A 67 4.55 -16.44 -1.59
CA ILE A 67 5.73 -17.32 -1.61
C ILE A 67 6.54 -17.04 -0.35
N ASP A 68 6.63 -18.02 0.54
CA ASP A 68 7.46 -17.94 1.74
C ASP A 68 8.94 -17.89 1.34
N THR A 69 9.66 -16.85 1.78
CA THR A 69 11.08 -16.65 1.41
C THR A 69 12.06 -17.26 2.41
N ALA A 70 11.59 -17.98 3.43
CA ALA A 70 12.47 -18.66 4.37
C ALA A 70 13.36 -19.69 3.66
N GLU A 71 14.64 -19.78 4.07
CA GLU A 71 15.60 -20.68 3.43
C GLU A 71 15.12 -22.14 3.44
N GLY A 72 14.97 -22.73 2.25
CA GLY A 72 14.52 -24.11 2.08
C GLY A 72 13.00 -24.30 2.15
N SER A 73 12.23 -23.22 2.27
CA SER A 73 10.78 -23.24 2.07
C SER A 73 10.45 -23.27 0.57
N GLU A 74 9.53 -24.14 0.17
CA GLU A 74 8.86 -24.10 -1.14
C GLU A 74 7.35 -23.82 -0.94
N ASN A 75 6.96 -23.30 0.23
CA ASN A 75 5.57 -23.08 0.56
C ASN A 75 5.02 -21.89 -0.24
N THR A 76 4.12 -22.19 -1.16
CA THR A 76 3.35 -21.19 -1.89
C THR A 76 1.88 -21.35 -1.55
N THR A 77 1.27 -20.29 -1.01
CA THR A 77 -0.18 -20.20 -0.83
C THR A 77 -0.78 -19.49 -2.03
N THR A 78 -1.70 -20.14 -2.75
CA THR A 78 -2.39 -19.55 -3.91
C THR A 78 -3.81 -19.18 -3.54
N ILE A 79 -4.23 -17.98 -3.92
CA ILE A 79 -5.58 -17.43 -3.71
C ILE A 79 -6.16 -17.16 -5.09
N ASP A 80 -7.28 -17.81 -5.39
CA ASP A 80 -8.00 -17.77 -6.68
C ASP A 80 -9.49 -17.41 -6.49
N THR A 81 -9.82 -16.84 -5.34
CA THR A 81 -11.14 -16.30 -5.04
C THR A 81 -11.01 -14.96 -4.33
N PHE A 82 -11.83 -14.00 -4.73
CA PHE A 82 -11.78 -12.63 -4.29
C PHE A 82 -13.15 -12.16 -3.83
N THR A 83 -13.17 -11.07 -3.07
CA THR A 83 -14.39 -10.33 -2.72
C THR A 83 -14.47 -9.09 -3.61
N ASN A 84 -15.61 -8.86 -4.27
CA ASN A 84 -15.83 -7.65 -5.07
C ASN A 84 -16.42 -6.50 -4.22
N GLU A 85 -16.65 -5.35 -4.86
CA GLU A 85 -17.24 -4.16 -4.22
C GLU A 85 -18.64 -4.37 -3.61
N GLN A 86 -19.33 -5.45 -3.98
CA GLN A 86 -20.65 -5.82 -3.47
C GLN A 86 -20.58 -6.93 -2.41
N ASP A 87 -19.38 -7.20 -1.88
CA ASP A 87 -19.08 -8.29 -0.94
C ASP A 87 -19.42 -9.69 -1.49
N GLU A 88 -19.42 -9.86 -2.83
CA GLU A 88 -19.66 -11.14 -3.48
C GLU A 88 -18.34 -11.84 -3.80
N VAL A 89 -18.31 -13.17 -3.60
CA VAL A 89 -17.14 -13.99 -3.92
C VAL A 89 -17.08 -14.26 -5.43
N VAL A 90 -15.97 -13.89 -6.06
CA VAL A 90 -15.68 -14.01 -7.49
C VAL A 90 -14.37 -14.78 -7.74
N GLN A 91 -14.17 -15.31 -8.95
CA GLN A 91 -12.96 -16.09 -9.31
C GLN A 91 -11.85 -15.23 -9.92
N THR A 92 -12.22 -14.14 -10.59
CA THR A 92 -11.31 -13.10 -11.05
C THR A 92 -11.84 -11.78 -10.52
N ILE A 93 -10.96 -10.84 -10.22
CA ILE A 93 -11.35 -9.50 -9.76
C ILE A 93 -10.79 -8.46 -10.71
N LYS A 94 -11.68 -7.59 -11.21
CA LYS A 94 -11.30 -6.46 -12.04
C LYS A 94 -11.52 -5.19 -11.24
N VAL A 95 -10.46 -4.39 -11.11
CA VAL A 95 -10.43 -3.18 -10.28
C VAL A 95 -10.08 -2.00 -11.17
N ASP A 96 -10.84 -0.91 -11.07
CA ASP A 96 -10.38 0.40 -11.53
C ASP A 96 -9.54 1.04 -10.42
N LEU A 97 -8.23 1.12 -10.63
CA LEU A 97 -7.29 1.64 -9.64
C LEU A 97 -7.56 3.11 -9.29
N LEU A 98 -8.03 3.91 -10.26
CA LEU A 98 -8.31 5.34 -10.03
C LEU A 98 -9.58 5.58 -9.20
N SER A 99 -10.42 4.54 -9.01
CA SER A 99 -11.52 4.59 -8.05
C SER A 99 -11.04 4.47 -6.59
N TYR A 100 -9.77 4.09 -6.36
CA TYR A 100 -9.20 3.81 -5.05
C TYR A 100 -7.88 4.54 -4.83
N GLN A 101 -7.97 5.87 -4.72
CA GLN A 101 -6.82 6.76 -4.53
C GLN A 101 -6.71 7.34 -3.12
N GLY A 102 -5.51 7.83 -2.79
CA GLY A 102 -5.23 8.50 -1.53
C GLY A 102 -5.21 7.51 -0.38
N THR A 103 -6.20 7.58 0.51
CA THR A 103 -6.36 6.67 1.66
C THR A 103 -7.44 5.59 1.44
N GLN A 104 -8.03 5.53 0.24
CA GLN A 104 -9.09 4.58 -0.12
C GLN A 104 -8.51 3.30 -0.74
N GLN A 105 -9.19 2.17 -0.56
CA GLN A 105 -8.81 0.88 -1.15
C GLN A 105 -10.03 -0.01 -1.37
N LEU A 106 -9.90 -0.95 -2.30
CA LEU A 106 -10.83 -2.06 -2.45
C LEU A 106 -10.31 -3.27 -1.69
N LYS A 107 -11.05 -3.76 -0.70
CA LYS A 107 -10.77 -5.05 -0.06
C LYS A 107 -11.10 -6.19 -1.03
N ILE A 108 -10.08 -6.89 -1.50
CA ILE A 108 -10.21 -8.01 -2.44
C ILE A 108 -10.10 -9.37 -1.76
N ILE A 109 -9.51 -9.43 -0.56
CA ILE A 109 -9.45 -10.63 0.28
C ILE A 109 -9.87 -10.23 1.69
N ASP A 110 -10.91 -10.86 2.22
CA ASP A 110 -11.41 -10.65 3.58
C ASP A 110 -10.89 -11.72 4.54
N GLU A 111 -10.54 -11.36 5.77
CA GLU A 111 -10.06 -12.33 6.77
C GLU A 111 -11.05 -13.47 7.03
N SER A 112 -12.35 -13.25 6.84
CA SER A 112 -13.38 -14.29 6.98
C SER A 112 -13.28 -15.39 5.93
N GLN A 113 -12.51 -15.20 4.86
CA GLN A 113 -12.16 -16.26 3.90
C GLN A 113 -11.19 -17.30 4.51
N GLY A 114 -10.59 -17.01 5.66
CA GLY A 114 -9.80 -17.97 6.43
C GLY A 114 -8.41 -18.25 5.86
N VAL A 115 -7.81 -17.27 5.17
CA VAL A 115 -6.42 -17.36 4.72
C VAL A 115 -5.52 -17.12 5.93
N GLU A 116 -4.78 -18.15 6.34
CA GLU A 116 -3.86 -18.11 7.47
C GLU A 116 -2.43 -18.44 7.01
N LEU A 117 -1.47 -17.61 7.41
CA LEU A 117 -0.06 -17.74 7.07
C LEU A 117 0.78 -17.86 8.34
N THR A 118 1.94 -18.51 8.27
CA THR A 118 2.92 -18.40 9.36
C THR A 118 3.58 -17.04 9.31
N PRO A 119 3.81 -16.35 10.45
CA PRO A 119 4.59 -15.12 10.47
C PRO A 119 5.98 -15.32 9.85
N GLY A 120 6.41 -14.39 9.01
CA GLY A 120 7.65 -14.52 8.22
C GLY A 120 7.68 -13.56 7.03
N GLU A 121 8.73 -13.65 6.23
CA GLU A 121 8.88 -12.86 5.00
C GLU A 121 8.28 -13.61 3.80
N TYR A 122 7.51 -12.90 2.99
CA TYR A 122 6.86 -13.45 1.79
C TYR A 122 7.08 -12.54 0.59
N GLU A 123 7.15 -13.12 -0.61
CA GLU A 123 6.95 -12.41 -1.86
C GLU A 123 5.50 -12.59 -2.34
N LEU A 124 4.94 -11.55 -2.96
CA LEU A 124 3.59 -11.59 -3.54
C LEU A 124 3.70 -11.54 -5.07
N GLU A 125 3.12 -12.54 -5.76
CA GLU A 125 2.90 -12.50 -7.20
C GLU A 125 1.42 -12.24 -7.52
N LEU A 126 1.12 -11.21 -8.30
CA LEU A 126 -0.19 -11.01 -8.92
C LEU A 126 -0.18 -11.61 -10.33
N ASN A 127 -1.03 -12.60 -10.58
CA ASN A 127 -1.28 -13.10 -11.93
C ASN A 127 -2.33 -12.18 -12.59
N VAL A 128 -1.89 -11.38 -13.55
CA VAL A 128 -2.72 -10.35 -14.21
C VAL A 128 -3.19 -10.85 -15.57
N VAL A 129 -4.47 -10.62 -15.87
CA VAL A 129 -5.09 -10.94 -17.15
C VAL A 129 -4.90 -9.75 -18.09
N ASP A 130 -3.90 -9.83 -18.98
CA ASP A 130 -3.60 -8.77 -19.96
C ASP A 130 -4.84 -8.38 -20.80
N ALA A 131 -5.71 -9.35 -21.15
CA ALA A 131 -6.91 -9.10 -21.96
C ALA A 131 -8.00 -8.31 -21.23
N GLY A 132 -7.97 -8.29 -19.89
CA GLY A 132 -8.90 -7.54 -19.05
C GLY A 132 -8.37 -6.22 -18.52
N SER A 133 -7.10 -5.91 -18.83
CA SER A 133 -6.34 -4.82 -18.23
C SER A 133 -6.05 -3.72 -19.27
N TYR A 134 -6.46 -2.49 -18.98
CA TYR A 134 -6.32 -1.36 -19.92
C TYR A 134 -6.38 0.00 -19.22
N VAL A 135 -5.86 1.02 -19.90
CA VAL A 135 -5.99 2.43 -19.54
C VAL A 135 -7.04 3.08 -20.45
N LEU A 136 -7.90 3.91 -19.88
CA LEU A 136 -8.68 4.92 -20.59
C LEU A 136 -8.03 6.28 -20.32
N LEU A 137 -7.75 7.02 -21.38
CA LEU A 137 -7.14 8.35 -21.25
C LEU A 137 -8.22 9.42 -21.26
N ASP A 138 -7.91 10.58 -20.69
CA ASP A 138 -8.83 11.69 -20.63
C ASP A 138 -9.41 12.06 -22.00
N ASN A 139 -10.74 12.04 -22.09
CA ASN A 139 -11.48 12.33 -23.32
C ASN A 139 -11.20 11.34 -24.49
N ASP A 140 -10.66 10.15 -24.20
CA ASP A 140 -10.46 9.06 -25.15
C ASP A 140 -11.03 7.75 -24.61
N ALA A 141 -12.15 7.32 -25.20
CA ALA A 141 -12.82 6.07 -24.84
C ALA A 141 -12.11 4.80 -25.40
N THR A 142 -10.94 4.94 -26.02
CA THR A 142 -10.16 3.81 -26.53
C THR A 142 -9.49 3.07 -25.38
N GLU A 143 -9.71 1.76 -25.29
CA GLU A 143 -8.99 0.90 -24.35
C GLU A 143 -7.55 0.70 -24.82
N HIS A 144 -6.60 1.32 -24.11
CA HIS A 144 -5.17 1.15 -24.35
C HIS A 144 -4.66 -0.04 -23.52
N PRO A 145 -4.26 -1.17 -24.14
CA PRO A 145 -3.99 -2.40 -23.41
C PRO A 145 -2.80 -2.26 -22.46
N ILE A 146 -2.95 -2.75 -21.24
CA ILE A 146 -1.86 -2.88 -20.27
C ILE A 146 -1.20 -4.24 -20.45
N LYS A 147 0.13 -4.25 -20.46
CA LYS A 147 0.91 -5.49 -20.41
C LYS A 147 1.70 -5.55 -19.13
N VAL A 148 1.53 -6.65 -18.41
CA VAL A 148 2.39 -6.99 -17.30
C VAL A 148 3.53 -7.88 -17.83
N PRO A 149 4.80 -7.60 -17.53
CA PRO A 149 5.90 -8.49 -17.90
C PRO A 149 5.64 -9.92 -17.41
N SER A 150 5.69 -10.90 -18.31
CA SER A 150 5.36 -12.31 -18.03
C SER A 150 3.95 -12.57 -17.46
N SER A 151 3.03 -11.61 -17.58
CA SER A 151 1.69 -11.62 -16.98
C SER A 151 1.69 -11.84 -15.46
N ARG A 152 2.80 -11.51 -14.81
CA ARG A 152 3.02 -11.65 -13.37
C ARG A 152 3.71 -10.41 -12.82
N LEU A 153 3.05 -9.70 -11.91
CA LEU A 153 3.71 -8.68 -11.10
C LEU A 153 4.31 -9.37 -9.87
N ARG A 154 5.63 -9.51 -9.87
CA ARG A 154 6.39 -9.98 -8.69
C ARG A 154 6.74 -8.78 -7.84
N LEU A 155 6.09 -8.68 -6.69
CA LEU A 155 6.32 -7.58 -5.76
C LEU A 155 7.48 -7.92 -4.84
N GLY A 156 8.07 -6.89 -4.23
CA GLY A 156 9.13 -7.07 -3.23
C GLY A 156 8.66 -7.90 -2.03
N ALA A 157 9.63 -8.39 -1.25
CA ALA A 157 9.34 -9.11 -0.01
C ALA A 157 8.64 -8.20 1.01
N PHE A 158 7.72 -8.77 1.78
CA PHE A 158 7.03 -8.10 2.87
C PHE A 158 6.86 -9.04 4.07
N ALA A 159 6.80 -8.45 5.26
CA ALA A 159 6.63 -9.19 6.50
C ALA A 159 5.15 -9.49 6.76
N VAL A 160 4.84 -10.77 6.93
CA VAL A 160 3.57 -11.23 7.51
C VAL A 160 3.73 -11.29 9.03
N VAL A 161 2.91 -10.52 9.75
CA VAL A 161 2.97 -10.40 11.22
C VAL A 161 1.60 -10.54 11.85
N GLU A 162 1.53 -11.12 13.06
CA GLU A 162 0.26 -11.35 13.78
C GLU A 162 -0.48 -10.06 14.16
N THR A 163 0.24 -8.95 14.26
CA THR A 163 -0.33 -7.65 14.64
C THR A 163 -1.01 -6.93 13.48
N ALA A 164 -0.75 -7.34 12.23
CA ALA A 164 -1.42 -6.82 11.06
C ALA A 164 -2.75 -7.57 10.91
N VAL A 165 -3.85 -6.89 11.22
CA VAL A 165 -5.20 -7.45 11.23
C VAL A 165 -6.17 -6.52 10.52
N GLN A 166 -7.21 -7.09 9.93
CA GLN A 166 -8.30 -6.35 9.32
C GLN A 166 -9.11 -5.61 10.39
N VAL A 167 -9.44 -4.35 10.11
CA VAL A 167 -10.32 -3.53 10.96
C VAL A 167 -11.48 -3.01 10.12
N GLY A 168 -12.66 -3.63 10.28
CA GLY A 168 -13.81 -3.32 9.43
C GLY A 168 -13.53 -3.68 7.97
N ASP A 169 -13.57 -2.69 7.09
CA ASP A 169 -13.27 -2.83 5.66
C ASP A 169 -11.83 -2.46 5.29
N THR A 170 -10.98 -2.22 6.30
CA THR A 170 -9.55 -1.97 6.12
C THR A 170 -8.77 -3.28 6.26
N PRO A 171 -8.38 -3.96 5.16
CA PRO A 171 -7.53 -5.14 5.20
C PRO A 171 -6.15 -4.89 5.82
N ALA A 172 -5.58 -5.96 6.36
CA ALA A 172 -4.29 -5.97 7.05
C ALA A 172 -3.12 -5.56 6.16
N TYR A 173 -3.22 -5.90 4.86
CA TYR A 173 -2.23 -5.60 3.83
C TYR A 173 -2.90 -4.86 2.67
N THR A 174 -2.13 -4.05 1.96
CA THR A 174 -2.58 -3.37 0.74
C THR A 174 -1.52 -3.49 -0.35
N VAL A 175 -1.92 -3.88 -1.55
CA VAL A 175 -1.13 -3.63 -2.75
C VAL A 175 -1.36 -2.20 -3.19
N GLU A 176 -0.32 -1.40 -3.15
CA GLU A 176 -0.31 -0.01 -3.61
C GLU A 176 0.47 0.04 -4.94
N PHE A 177 -0.19 0.49 -6.02
CA PHE A 177 0.37 0.44 -7.37
C PHE A 177 1.30 1.60 -7.74
N ASP A 178 1.20 2.75 -7.07
CA ASP A 178 1.84 4.02 -7.40
C ASP A 178 1.91 4.21 -8.92
N LEU A 179 0.77 4.39 -9.60
CA LEU A 179 0.72 4.45 -11.06
C LEU A 179 1.59 5.58 -11.63
N ARG A 180 1.84 6.65 -10.87
CA ARG A 180 2.85 7.66 -11.24
C ARG A 180 4.24 7.05 -11.40
N LYS A 181 4.60 5.99 -10.69
CA LYS A 181 5.88 5.27 -10.85
C LYS A 181 5.77 4.05 -11.75
N SER A 182 4.69 3.29 -11.63
CA SER A 182 4.59 1.96 -12.24
C SER A 182 4.05 1.99 -13.66
N LEU A 183 3.20 2.96 -14.04
CA LEU A 183 2.56 3.00 -15.34
C LEU A 183 3.42 3.72 -16.37
N VAL A 184 3.87 2.99 -17.39
CA VAL A 184 4.69 3.54 -18.47
C VAL A 184 4.08 3.27 -19.83
N GLN A 185 4.01 4.31 -20.66
CA GLN A 185 3.54 4.19 -22.04
C GLN A 185 4.52 3.36 -22.88
N ARG A 186 4.00 2.44 -23.69
CA ARG A 186 4.78 1.73 -24.70
C ARG A 186 4.80 2.51 -26.00
N GLY A 187 5.99 2.89 -26.46
CA GLY A 187 6.15 3.64 -27.70
C GLY A 187 6.27 5.13 -27.39
N ASN A 188 5.50 5.97 -28.08
CA ASN A 188 5.47 7.41 -27.82
C ASN A 188 4.07 7.96 -28.05
N ALA A 189 3.83 9.21 -27.66
CA ALA A 189 2.54 9.89 -27.84
C ALA A 189 1.96 9.81 -29.27
N ASN A 190 2.81 9.73 -30.31
CA ASN A 190 2.36 9.64 -31.72
C ASN A 190 2.14 8.19 -32.20
N ASN A 191 2.57 7.19 -31.43
CA ASN A 191 2.43 5.77 -31.73
C ASN A 191 2.28 4.98 -30.42
N ASN A 192 1.17 5.26 -29.72
CA ASN A 192 0.83 4.60 -28.46
C ASN A 192 0.55 3.11 -28.73
N ASN A 193 1.39 2.24 -28.19
CA ASN A 193 1.22 0.80 -28.28
C ASN A 193 0.63 0.23 -26.99
N GLY A 194 -0.09 1.01 -26.18
CA GLY A 194 -0.59 0.62 -24.86
C GLY A 194 0.41 0.93 -23.75
N TYR A 195 0.24 0.29 -22.59
CA TYR A 195 0.98 0.59 -21.37
C TYR A 195 1.65 -0.65 -20.77
N ILE A 196 2.60 -0.43 -19.86
CA ILE A 196 3.22 -1.44 -19.00
C ILE A 196 3.02 -1.00 -17.56
N ILE A 197 2.70 -1.94 -16.68
CA ILE A 197 2.90 -1.75 -15.24
C ILE A 197 4.22 -2.40 -14.86
N LYS A 198 5.14 -1.59 -14.35
CA LYS A 198 6.43 -2.05 -13.83
C LYS A 198 6.28 -2.51 -12.37
N PRO A 199 6.89 -3.63 -11.98
CA PRO A 199 6.83 -4.09 -10.59
C PRO A 199 7.48 -3.14 -9.58
N ASN A 200 8.47 -2.32 -9.97
CA ASN A 200 9.20 -1.44 -9.04
C ASN A 200 8.35 -0.31 -8.45
N GLY A 201 7.27 0.09 -9.13
CA GLY A 201 6.31 1.05 -8.58
C GLY A 201 5.21 0.42 -7.73
N VAL A 202 5.09 -0.92 -7.71
CA VAL A 202 4.02 -1.61 -6.97
C VAL A 202 4.59 -2.24 -5.70
N ARG A 203 3.97 -2.00 -4.55
CA ARG A 203 4.42 -2.51 -3.26
C ARG A 203 3.29 -3.09 -2.42
N VAL A 204 3.65 -3.97 -1.48
CA VAL A 204 2.75 -4.43 -0.42
C VAL A 204 3.08 -3.64 0.84
N VAL A 205 2.07 -3.03 1.46
CA VAL A 205 2.22 -2.36 2.75
C VAL A 205 1.34 -2.99 3.80
N SER A 206 1.80 -2.94 5.05
CA SER A 206 1.04 -3.34 6.24
C SER A 206 1.29 -2.34 7.36
N LEU A 207 0.45 -2.37 8.41
CA LEU A 207 0.58 -1.45 9.54
C LEU A 207 0.75 0.02 9.08
N TYR A 208 0.04 0.37 8.02
CA TYR A 208 0.19 1.66 7.35
C TYR A 208 -0.68 2.73 8.02
N GLY A 209 -0.26 3.99 7.88
CA GLY A 209 -1.08 5.16 8.12
C GLY A 209 -1.29 5.96 6.82
N GLY A 210 -1.80 7.17 6.98
CA GLY A 210 -1.97 8.11 5.88
C GLY A 210 -1.61 9.53 6.28
N ILE A 211 -1.44 10.37 5.29
CA ILE A 211 -1.27 11.81 5.41
C ILE A 211 -2.39 12.46 4.60
N GLU A 212 -3.13 13.35 5.23
CA GLU A 212 -4.09 14.22 4.54
C GLU A 212 -3.75 15.66 4.86
N GLY A 213 -4.08 16.57 3.95
CA GLY A 213 -3.79 17.96 4.21
C GLY A 213 -4.48 18.92 3.27
N THR A 214 -4.17 20.19 3.49
CA THR A 214 -4.63 21.28 2.64
C THR A 214 -3.47 22.18 2.25
N VAL A 215 -3.53 22.71 1.04
CA VAL A 215 -2.61 23.72 0.53
C VAL A 215 -3.39 25.02 0.37
N SER A 216 -2.86 26.10 0.94
CA SER A 216 -3.54 27.39 0.92
C SER A 216 -3.78 27.89 -0.50
N ALA A 217 -4.91 28.59 -0.70
CA ALA A 217 -5.24 29.18 -1.99
C ALA A 217 -4.17 30.18 -2.50
N GLY A 218 -3.36 30.75 -1.61
CA GLY A 218 -2.24 31.60 -2.01
C GLY A 218 -1.23 30.86 -2.90
N LEU A 219 -1.03 29.56 -2.64
CA LEU A 219 -0.10 28.70 -3.35
C LEU A 219 -0.75 28.02 -4.56
N THR A 220 -1.97 27.47 -4.40
CA THR A 220 -2.68 26.82 -5.52
C THR A 220 -3.12 27.79 -6.61
N ASN A 221 -3.18 29.10 -6.34
CA ASN A 221 -3.39 30.12 -7.38
C ASN A 221 -2.15 30.37 -8.24
N LEU A 222 -0.96 29.87 -7.85
CA LEU A 222 0.28 30.03 -8.60
C LEU A 222 0.44 28.99 -9.70
N GLY A 223 -0.23 27.84 -9.58
CA GLY A 223 -0.14 26.74 -10.52
C GLY A 223 -0.68 25.44 -9.92
N GLN A 224 -0.58 24.35 -10.68
CA GLN A 224 -0.86 23.02 -10.15
C GLN A 224 0.19 22.72 -9.09
N CYS A 225 -0.25 22.15 -7.97
CA CYS A 225 0.65 21.79 -6.89
C CYS A 225 0.78 20.27 -6.79
N THR A 226 2.00 19.82 -6.48
CA THR A 226 2.32 18.43 -6.19
C THR A 226 2.99 18.36 -4.82
N VAL A 227 2.50 17.46 -3.98
CA VAL A 227 3.10 17.13 -2.69
C VAL A 227 3.95 15.89 -2.86
N TYR A 228 5.21 15.99 -2.42
CA TYR A 228 6.19 14.92 -2.45
C TYR A 228 6.50 14.44 -1.04
N LEU A 229 6.50 13.12 -0.84
CA LEU A 229 6.88 12.47 0.40
C LEU A 229 8.32 11.97 0.29
N TYR A 230 9.16 12.31 1.25
CA TYR A 230 10.55 11.85 1.34
C TYR A 230 10.81 11.20 2.70
N ASP A 231 11.87 10.40 2.72
CA ASP A 231 12.45 9.89 3.95
C ASP A 231 12.91 11.03 4.89
N GLU A 232 12.91 10.78 6.21
CA GLU A 232 13.36 11.76 7.21
C GLU A 232 14.80 12.25 7.01
N THR A 233 15.64 11.46 6.31
CA THR A 233 17.05 11.76 6.09
C THR A 233 17.30 12.59 4.83
N ALA A 234 16.27 12.86 4.01
CA ALA A 234 16.42 13.66 2.79
C ALA A 234 16.92 15.07 3.12
N THR A 235 18.02 15.48 2.48
CA THR A 235 18.62 16.82 2.65
C THR A 235 18.47 17.69 1.40
N GLU A 236 18.24 17.06 0.26
CA GLU A 236 18.00 17.67 -1.04
C GLU A 236 16.81 16.95 -1.67
N TYR A 237 15.83 17.70 -2.18
CA TYR A 237 14.54 17.16 -2.62
C TYR A 237 14.49 17.13 -4.14
N GLY A 238 14.39 15.93 -4.70
CA GLY A 238 14.26 15.72 -6.13
C GLY A 238 12.81 15.50 -6.52
N ASP A 239 12.51 15.81 -7.76
CA ASP A 239 11.31 15.38 -8.47
C ASP A 239 11.25 13.85 -8.62
N LEU A 240 10.18 13.34 -9.23
CA LEU A 240 10.04 11.90 -9.42
C LEU A 240 10.88 11.48 -10.63
N PHE A 241 11.75 10.49 -10.48
CA PHE A 241 12.50 9.93 -11.61
C PHE A 241 12.81 8.45 -11.37
N ASP A 242 13.05 7.70 -12.46
CA ASP A 242 13.35 6.27 -12.42
C ASP A 242 14.72 6.00 -13.07
N PRO A 243 15.82 5.98 -12.30
CA PRO A 243 17.16 5.75 -12.85
C PRO A 243 17.38 4.30 -13.33
N GLU A 244 16.46 3.38 -13.04
CA GLU A 244 16.49 1.99 -13.50
C GLU A 244 15.75 1.80 -14.82
N ASP A 245 14.97 2.80 -15.27
CA ASP A 245 14.27 2.75 -16.54
C ASP A 245 15.25 2.78 -17.74
N PRO A 246 15.04 1.95 -18.78
CA PRO A 246 15.91 1.92 -19.96
C PRO A 246 15.96 3.23 -20.77
N ASP A 247 14.92 4.07 -20.68
CA ASP A 247 14.81 5.35 -21.36
C ASP A 247 15.30 6.52 -20.47
N PHE A 248 15.72 6.27 -19.22
CA PHE A 248 16.33 7.28 -18.36
C PHE A 248 17.63 7.84 -18.96
N VAL A 249 17.72 9.16 -19.03
CA VAL A 249 18.92 9.87 -19.50
C VAL A 249 19.57 10.58 -18.33
N ALA A 250 20.61 9.96 -17.78
CA ALA A 250 21.36 10.55 -16.67
C ALA A 250 21.93 11.94 -17.03
N PRO A 251 21.74 12.96 -16.17
CA PRO A 251 22.31 14.28 -16.37
C PRO A 251 23.84 14.26 -16.30
N ALA A 252 24.47 15.31 -16.81
CA ALA A 252 25.94 15.42 -16.83
C ALA A 252 26.53 15.56 -15.42
N ASP A 253 25.84 16.30 -14.55
CA ASP A 253 26.18 16.43 -13.14
C ASP A 253 25.48 15.33 -12.34
N PRO A 254 26.11 14.74 -11.30
CA PRO A 254 25.47 13.72 -10.48
C PRO A 254 24.22 14.25 -9.78
N ILE A 255 23.16 13.44 -9.77
CA ILE A 255 21.97 13.73 -8.99
C ILE A 255 22.30 13.49 -7.51
N THR A 256 22.18 14.54 -6.71
CA THR A 256 22.38 14.52 -5.25
C THR A 256 21.06 14.55 -4.47
N ALA A 257 19.97 14.91 -5.16
CA ALA A 257 18.63 14.97 -4.60
C ALA A 257 18.04 13.58 -4.36
N SER A 258 17.24 13.45 -3.29
CA SER A 258 16.53 12.23 -2.95
C SER A 258 15.31 12.02 -3.86
N ILE A 259 15.09 10.79 -4.30
CA ILE A 259 13.87 10.38 -5.01
C ILE A 259 12.70 10.36 -4.00
N PRO A 260 11.53 10.93 -4.33
CA PRO A 260 10.37 10.87 -3.45
C PRO A 260 9.84 9.43 -3.31
N LEU A 261 9.44 9.07 -2.10
CA LEU A 261 8.79 7.80 -1.77
C LEU A 261 7.38 7.69 -2.34
N ALA A 262 6.67 8.82 -2.45
CA ALA A 262 5.36 8.94 -3.08
C ALA A 262 5.12 10.40 -3.49
N SER A 263 4.17 10.63 -4.38
CA SER A 263 3.72 11.98 -4.75
C SER A 263 2.22 12.01 -5.01
N THR A 264 1.61 13.17 -4.85
CA THR A 264 0.17 13.36 -5.12
C THR A 264 -0.09 14.78 -5.60
N VAL A 265 -0.97 14.92 -6.59
CA VAL A 265 -1.43 16.23 -7.05
C VAL A 265 -2.46 16.77 -6.08
N VAL A 266 -2.34 18.06 -5.79
CA VAL A 266 -3.29 18.80 -4.97
C VAL A 266 -4.55 19.05 -5.77
N ALA A 267 -5.70 18.65 -5.22
CA ALA A 267 -7.01 18.85 -5.83
C ALA A 267 -7.35 20.35 -5.95
N THR A 268 -8.34 20.67 -6.80
CA THR A 268 -8.77 22.06 -7.04
C THR A 268 -9.21 22.81 -5.78
N ASP A 269 -9.74 22.09 -4.79
CA ASP A 269 -10.15 22.67 -3.50
C ASP A 269 -8.98 22.83 -2.50
N GLY A 270 -7.76 22.47 -2.92
CA GLY A 270 -6.54 22.53 -2.11
C GLY A 270 -6.29 21.28 -1.28
N SER A 271 -7.16 20.27 -1.31
CA SER A 271 -6.96 19.03 -0.55
C SER A 271 -5.95 18.09 -1.22
N PHE A 272 -5.27 17.28 -0.42
CA PHE A 272 -4.44 16.18 -0.90
C PHE A 272 -4.42 15.03 0.11
N ALA A 273 -4.10 13.84 -0.36
CA ALA A 273 -3.93 12.65 0.46
C ALA A 273 -2.82 11.74 -0.09
N ILE A 274 -2.02 11.18 0.82
CA ILE A 274 -1.06 10.10 0.55
C ILE A 274 -1.33 9.01 1.60
N GLY A 275 -1.91 7.89 1.19
CA GLY A 275 -2.17 6.75 2.06
C GLY A 275 -1.06 5.70 1.99
N PHE A 276 -1.28 4.60 2.71
CA PHE A 276 -0.46 3.39 2.57
C PHE A 276 1.03 3.64 2.84
N ILE A 277 1.31 4.47 3.83
CA ILE A 277 2.66 4.81 4.29
C ILE A 277 2.94 4.00 5.54
N GLU A 278 4.09 3.32 5.60
CA GLU A 278 4.52 2.63 6.82
C GLU A 278 4.65 3.60 7.99
N GLN A 279 4.58 3.09 9.22
CA GLN A 279 4.81 3.92 10.40
C GLN A 279 6.26 4.45 10.41
N GLY A 280 6.44 5.73 10.69
CA GLY A 280 7.75 6.35 10.66
C GLY A 280 7.72 7.86 10.57
N SER A 281 8.93 8.44 10.51
CA SER A 281 9.17 9.86 10.37
C SER A 281 9.47 10.18 8.90
N TYR A 282 8.85 11.23 8.37
CA TYR A 282 8.96 11.61 6.96
C TYR A 282 9.03 13.13 6.80
N GLN A 283 9.35 13.55 5.58
CA GLN A 283 9.34 14.94 5.16
C GLN A 283 8.39 15.11 3.96
N LEU A 284 7.56 16.14 4.00
CA LEU A 284 6.73 16.55 2.87
C LEU A 284 7.26 17.86 2.29
N ALA A 285 7.43 17.91 0.97
CA ALA A 285 7.76 19.14 0.26
C ALA A 285 6.71 19.42 -0.82
N LEU A 286 6.53 20.71 -1.12
CA LEU A 286 5.52 21.20 -2.04
C LEU A 286 6.18 21.89 -3.23
N ASN A 287 5.78 21.50 -4.44
CA ASN A 287 6.00 22.28 -5.65
C ASN A 287 4.65 22.83 -6.12
N CYS A 288 4.57 24.13 -6.44
CA CYS A 288 3.37 24.74 -7.03
C CYS A 288 3.75 25.58 -8.26
N GLY A 289 3.42 25.11 -9.46
CA GLY A 289 3.78 25.84 -10.66
C GLY A 289 3.27 25.26 -11.97
N THR A 290 4.10 25.41 -12.99
CA THR A 290 3.86 24.90 -14.35
C THR A 290 4.86 23.83 -14.74
N ASP A 291 5.75 23.46 -13.81
CA ASP A 291 6.69 22.37 -14.02
C ASP A 291 5.88 21.07 -14.14
N VAL A 292 6.23 20.26 -15.13
CA VAL A 292 5.64 18.96 -15.36
C VAL A 292 6.71 17.94 -14.99
N ASP A 293 6.37 17.09 -14.05
CA ASP A 293 7.23 16.05 -13.48
C ASP A 293 7.18 14.80 -14.35
N ASP A 294 8.24 14.54 -15.11
CA ASP A 294 8.42 13.32 -15.87
C ASP A 294 8.86 12.20 -14.93
N ASN A 295 7.99 11.24 -14.67
CA ASN A 295 8.26 10.13 -13.76
C ASN A 295 9.47 9.24 -14.12
N ILE A 296 10.01 9.38 -15.34
CA ILE A 296 11.21 8.67 -15.79
C ILE A 296 12.43 9.60 -15.66
N GLN A 297 12.37 10.83 -16.15
CA GLN A 297 13.52 11.73 -16.23
C GLN A 297 13.72 12.57 -14.97
N TYR A 298 14.97 12.90 -14.65
CA TYR A 298 15.25 13.92 -13.66
C TYR A 298 15.17 15.31 -14.30
N ASP A 299 14.07 16.03 -14.07
CA ASP A 299 13.85 17.39 -14.56
C ASP A 299 14.59 18.42 -13.69
N GLY A 300 14.85 18.08 -12.42
CA GLY A 300 15.71 18.87 -11.52
C GLY A 300 15.15 20.25 -11.20
N PHE A 301 13.82 20.38 -11.16
CA PHE A 301 13.19 21.61 -10.67
C PHE A 301 13.43 21.77 -9.16
N ALA A 302 13.42 23.02 -8.70
CA ALA A 302 13.63 23.31 -7.29
C ALA A 302 12.43 22.79 -6.47
N ILE A 303 12.70 22.00 -5.44
CA ILE A 303 11.69 21.55 -4.47
C ILE A 303 12.22 21.86 -3.07
N PRO A 304 11.40 22.47 -2.21
CA PRO A 304 10.12 23.12 -2.52
C PRO A 304 10.28 24.38 -3.38
N SER A 305 9.25 24.74 -4.14
CA SER A 305 9.22 26.00 -4.88
C SER A 305 7.83 26.42 -5.29
N SER A 306 7.73 27.67 -5.77
CA SER A 306 6.55 28.17 -6.47
C SER A 306 6.90 28.76 -7.83
N ALA A 307 5.87 29.02 -8.65
CA ALA A 307 5.98 29.48 -10.05
C ALA A 307 6.84 30.73 -10.29
N ASP A 308 7.10 31.55 -9.27
CA ASP A 308 7.99 32.72 -9.37
C ASP A 308 9.44 32.45 -8.94
N GLY A 309 9.78 31.18 -8.65
CA GLY A 309 11.09 30.74 -8.18
C GLY A 309 11.41 31.16 -6.75
N THR A 310 10.42 31.68 -6.00
CA THR A 310 10.59 31.93 -4.57
C THR A 310 10.51 30.63 -3.79
N THR A 311 11.51 30.42 -2.94
CA THR A 311 11.46 29.42 -1.86
C THR A 311 10.33 29.80 -0.92
N LEU A 312 9.47 28.83 -0.60
CA LEU A 312 8.25 29.05 0.17
C LEU A 312 8.61 28.97 1.65
N ASP A 313 8.65 30.08 2.39
CA ASP A 313 9.14 30.17 3.79
C ASP A 313 8.69 29.09 4.83
N ALA A 314 7.75 28.17 4.50
CA ALA A 314 7.40 26.92 5.21
C ALA A 314 7.74 25.66 4.36
N ASP A 315 9.01 25.57 3.97
CA ASP A 315 9.52 24.80 2.83
C ASP A 315 9.34 23.26 2.92
N VAL A 316 9.37 22.69 4.12
CA VAL A 316 9.26 21.23 4.33
C VAL A 316 8.55 20.97 5.65
N LEU A 317 7.57 20.07 5.64
CA LEU A 317 6.88 19.63 6.85
C LEU A 317 7.44 18.27 7.29
N THR A 318 8.00 18.21 8.50
CA THR A 318 8.25 16.91 9.13
C THR A 318 6.94 16.35 9.65
N VAL A 319 6.68 15.07 9.36
CA VAL A 319 5.45 14.38 9.71
C VAL A 319 5.77 13.01 10.32
N GLU A 320 5.03 12.66 11.37
CA GLU A 320 5.05 11.33 11.97
C GLU A 320 3.81 10.57 11.51
N VAL A 321 4.03 9.42 10.88
CA VAL A 321 2.97 8.49 10.48
C VAL A 321 2.88 7.40 11.53
N THR A 322 1.68 7.21 12.08
CA THR A 322 1.37 6.10 12.98
C THR A 322 0.42 5.14 12.28
N SER A 323 0.64 3.83 12.47
CA SER A 323 -0.21 2.78 11.90
C SER A 323 -1.69 2.99 12.24
N GLN A 324 -2.56 2.76 11.24
CA GLN A 324 -4.01 2.89 11.30
C GLN A 324 -4.52 4.30 11.67
N THR A 325 -3.70 5.32 11.46
CA THR A 325 -4.10 6.72 11.67
C THR A 325 -3.77 7.58 10.47
N THR A 326 -4.56 8.63 10.27
CA THR A 326 -4.27 9.68 9.31
C THR A 326 -3.73 10.89 10.04
N THR A 327 -2.53 11.34 9.68
CA THR A 327 -1.94 12.58 10.17
C THR A 327 -2.37 13.73 9.28
N THR A 328 -2.87 14.82 9.88
CA THR A 328 -3.28 16.02 9.13
C THR A 328 -2.19 17.08 9.12
N VAL A 329 -1.90 17.63 7.94
CA VAL A 329 -0.92 18.71 7.75
C VAL A 329 -1.52 19.88 6.96
N SER A 330 -0.83 21.01 6.90
CA SER A 330 -1.27 22.16 6.10
C SER A 330 -0.07 22.97 5.59
N PHE A 331 -0.12 23.33 4.31
CA PHE A 331 0.83 24.18 3.61
C PHE A 331 0.28 25.60 3.39
#